data_AF-A0AAV0X1X8-F1
#
_entry.id   AF-A0AAV0X1X8-F1
#
_cell.length_a   1.000
_cell.length_b   1.000
_cell.length_c   1.000
_cell.angle_alpha   90.00
_cell.angle_beta   90.00
_cell.angle_gamma   90.00
#
_symmetry.space_group_name_H-M   'P 1'
#
loop_
_entity.id
_entity.type
_entity.pdbx_description
1 polymer ?
#
loop_
_entity_poly.entity_id
_entity_poly.type
_entity_poly.pdbx_seq_one_letter_code
_entity_poly.pdbx_strand_id
1 'polypeptide(L)'
;MQEIKENQERLIPIIERIIFLGRQNIPFRGHRDDGQLDLPSTIEDGGSSINEGNFRELLKFRVKAGDSTLENHLKNSSLKATYISKTIQNER
;
A
#
# COMPACT_ATOMS: atom_id res chain seq x y z
N MET A 1 -21.18 -12.89 4.75
CA MET A 1 -21.34 -11.41 4.74
C MET A 1 -20.17 -10.71 5.42
N GLN A 2 -19.73 -11.16 6.59
CA GLN A 2 -18.62 -10.54 7.33
C GLN A 2 -17.31 -10.46 6.52
N GLU A 3 -16.87 -11.56 5.91
CA GLU A 3 -15.64 -11.60 5.10
C GLU A 3 -15.67 -10.64 3.90
N ILE A 4 -16.84 -10.47 3.27
CA ILE A 4 -17.01 -9.54 2.13
C ILE A 4 -16.77 -8.11 2.60
N LYS A 5 -17.33 -7.75 3.75
CA LYS A 5 -17.17 -6.41 4.33
C LYS A 5 -15.72 -6.13 4.69
N GLU A 6 -15.04 -7.09 5.33
CA GLU A 6 -13.63 -6.97 5.67
C GLU A 6 -12.74 -6.82 4.42
N ASN A 7 -13.02 -7.57 3.36
CA ASN A 7 -12.29 -7.43 2.10
C ASN A 7 -12.53 -6.06 1.44
N GLN A 8 -13.76 -5.53 1.51
CA GLN A 8 -14.05 -4.17 1.04
C GLN A 8 -13.28 -3.12 1.84
N GLU A 9 -13.28 -3.20 3.17
CA GLU A 9 -12.55 -2.29 4.05
C GLU A 9 -11.04 -2.31 3.78
N ARG A 10 -10.49 -3.46 3.37
CA ARG A 10 -9.07 -3.60 2.95
C ARG A 10 -8.79 -2.99 1.59
N LEU A 11 -9.69 -3.17 0.61
CA LEU A 11 -9.46 -2.76 -0.78
C LEU A 11 -9.77 -1.28 -1.05
N ILE A 12 -10.76 -0.70 -0.37
CA ILE A 12 -11.13 0.72 -0.51
C ILE A 12 -9.92 1.66 -0.41
N PRO A 13 -9.08 1.61 0.65
CA PRO A 13 -7.95 2.52 0.77
C PRO A 13 -6.94 2.35 -0.38
N ILE A 14 -6.79 1.15 -0.93
CA ILE A 14 -5.89 0.86 -2.05
C ILE A 14 -6.43 1.49 -3.35
N ILE A 15 -7.70 1.26 -3.65
CA ILE A 15 -8.37 1.75 -4.86
C ILE A 15 -8.43 3.29 -4.86
N GLU A 16 -8.75 3.90 -3.73
CA GLU A 16 -8.78 5.36 -3.60
C GLU A 16 -7.43 6.01 -3.95
N ARG A 17 -6.32 5.33 -3.65
CA ARG A 17 -4.96 5.84 -3.89
C ARG A 17 -4.62 5.74 -5.37
N ILE A 18 -5.04 4.65 -6.00
CA ILE A 18 -4.95 4.47 -7.46
C ILE A 18 -5.72 5.57 -8.18
N ILE A 19 -6.96 5.84 -7.77
CA ILE A 19 -7.79 6.90 -8.34
C ILE A 19 -7.13 8.27 -8.13
N PHE A 20 -6.61 8.55 -6.93
CA PHE A 20 -5.94 9.81 -6.63
C PHE A 20 -4.75 10.05 -7.58
N LEU A 21 -3.84 9.09 -7.72
CA LEU A 21 -2.67 9.22 -8.59
C LEU A 21 -3.07 9.40 -10.05
N GLY A 22 -4.05 8.63 -10.52
CA GLY A 22 -4.59 8.76 -11.88
C GLY A 22 -5.21 10.13 -12.16
N ARG A 23 -5.98 10.68 -11.21
CA ARG A 23 -6.61 12.01 -11.35
C ARG A 23 -5.60 13.15 -11.33
N GLN A 24 -4.54 13.02 -10.55
CA GLN A 24 -3.48 14.03 -10.46
C GLN A 24 -2.41 13.89 -11.56
N ASN A 25 -2.51 12.88 -12.42
CA ASN A 25 -1.50 12.52 -13.41
C ASN A 25 -0.11 12.31 -12.79
N ILE A 26 -0.08 11.70 -11.60
CA ILE A 26 1.16 11.38 -10.88
C ILE A 26 1.55 9.93 -11.21
N PRO A 27 2.79 9.67 -11.64
CA PRO A 27 3.27 8.31 -11.89
C PRO A 27 3.11 7.40 -10.67
N PHE A 28 2.65 6.18 -10.86
CA PHE A 28 2.38 5.25 -9.76
C PHE A 28 3.66 4.69 -9.14
N ARG A 29 4.65 4.41 -10.00
CA ARG A 29 5.86 3.65 -9.69
C ARG A 29 7.08 4.56 -9.55
N GLY A 30 7.97 4.19 -8.66
CA GLY A 30 9.30 4.77 -8.51
C GLY A 30 10.38 3.81 -9.00
N HIS A 31 11.64 4.12 -8.70
CA HIS A 31 12.77 3.28 -9.12
C HIS A 31 12.83 1.92 -8.40
N ARG A 32 12.28 1.82 -7.18
CA ARG A 32 12.27 0.60 -6.38
C ARG A 32 10.86 0.36 -5.85
N ASP A 33 10.02 -0.41 -6.54
CA ASP A 33 8.63 -0.67 -6.11
C ASP A 33 8.35 -2.15 -5.76
N ASP A 34 9.42 -2.91 -5.52
CA ASP A 34 9.42 -4.35 -5.24
C ASP A 34 9.61 -4.66 -3.74
N GLY A 35 9.29 -5.90 -3.35
CA GLY A 35 9.56 -6.40 -2.00
C GLY A 35 8.50 -6.01 -0.98
N GLN A 36 8.77 -6.35 0.28
CA GLN A 36 7.91 -6.04 1.43
C GLN A 36 7.90 -4.54 1.69
N LEU A 37 6.72 -4.01 2.04
CA LEU A 37 6.57 -2.58 2.31
C LEU A 37 7.14 -2.25 3.69
N ASP A 38 8.05 -1.29 3.73
CA ASP A 38 8.58 -0.76 4.99
C ASP A 38 7.50 0.10 5.65
N LEU A 39 6.72 -0.50 6.57
CA LEU A 39 5.69 0.22 7.30
C LEU A 39 6.31 1.04 8.46
N PRO A 40 5.75 2.21 8.81
CA PRO A 40 6.27 3.07 9.88
C PRO A 40 6.48 2.35 11.22
N SER A 41 5.62 1.38 11.52
CA SER A 41 5.67 0.56 12.73
C SER A 41 6.78 -0.50 12.77
N THR A 42 7.44 -0.74 11.64
CA THR A 42 8.44 -1.81 11.44
C THR A 42 9.83 -1.25 11.14
N ILE A 43 9.95 0.05 10.88
CA ILE A 43 11.24 0.71 10.70
C ILE A 43 11.74 1.16 12.08
N GLU A 44 12.92 0.68 12.47
CA GLU A 44 13.63 1.18 13.65
C GLU A 44 14.04 2.64 13.45
N ASP A 45 13.96 3.48 14.48
CA ASP A 45 14.32 4.91 14.41
C ASP A 45 15.72 5.08 13.79
N GLY A 46 15.77 5.62 12.56
CA GLY A 46 17.00 5.80 11.78
C GLY A 46 17.13 4.95 10.51
N GLY A 47 16.19 4.05 10.22
CA GLY A 47 16.14 3.33 8.95
C GLY A 47 15.85 4.27 7.77
N SER A 48 16.79 4.37 6.82
CA SER A 48 16.61 5.15 5.59
C SER A 48 15.51 4.53 4.74
N SER A 49 14.27 5.04 4.84
CA SER A 49 13.18 4.63 3.96
C SER A 49 13.53 5.04 2.53
N ILE A 50 13.98 4.08 1.73
CA ILE A 50 14.21 4.30 0.31
C ILE A 50 12.85 4.64 -0.31
N ASN A 51 12.80 5.62 -1.22
CA ASN A 51 11.56 5.97 -1.90
C ASN A 51 11.08 4.77 -2.72
N GLU A 52 9.91 4.22 -2.34
CA GLU A 52 9.35 3.02 -2.98
C GLU A 52 8.34 3.31 -4.11
N GLY A 53 8.29 4.57 -4.57
CA GLY A 53 7.32 5.05 -5.54
C GLY A 53 6.05 5.62 -4.92
N ASN A 54 5.39 6.49 -5.67
CA ASN A 54 4.30 7.33 -5.17
C ASN A 54 3.12 6.52 -4.59
N PHE A 55 2.80 5.38 -5.20
CA PHE A 55 1.72 4.53 -4.69
C PHE A 55 2.05 3.93 -3.31
N ARG A 56 3.24 3.35 -3.14
CA ARG A 56 3.68 2.75 -1.87
C ARG A 56 3.87 3.82 -0.79
N GLU A 57 4.44 4.97 -1.14
CA GLU A 57 4.59 6.11 -0.22
C GLU A 57 3.23 6.69 0.22
N LEU A 58 2.23 6.73 -0.65
CA LEU A 58 0.88 7.18 -0.27
C LEU A 58 0.19 6.21 0.70
N LEU A 59 0.44 4.91 0.57
CA LEU A 59 -0.03 3.91 1.54
C LEU A 59 0.66 4.09 2.90
N LYS A 60 1.99 4.27 2.93
CA LYS A 60 2.74 4.57 4.16
C LYS A 60 2.23 5.83 4.83
N PHE A 61 1.97 6.88 4.06
CA PHE A 61 1.40 8.13 4.55
C PHE A 61 0.05 7.92 5.24
N ARG A 62 -0.81 7.07 4.69
CA ARG A 62 -2.12 6.75 5.30
C ARG A 62 -2.00 5.94 6.57
N VAL A 63 -1.10 4.95 6.60
CA VAL A 63 -0.78 4.22 7.82
C VAL A 63 -0.27 5.18 8.90
N LYS A 64 0.66 6.08 8.55
CA LYS A 64 1.17 7.12 9.45
C LYS A 64 0.07 8.08 9.93
N ALA A 65 -0.97 8.30 9.12
CA ALA A 65 -2.13 9.11 9.49
C ALA A 65 -3.17 8.36 10.37
N GLY A 66 -2.89 7.10 10.75
CA GLY A 66 -3.71 6.32 11.68
C GLY A 66 -4.64 5.29 11.05
N ASP A 67 -4.44 4.93 9.78
CA ASP A 67 -5.22 3.87 9.12
C ASP A 67 -4.77 2.46 9.58
N SER A 68 -5.20 2.07 10.78
CA SER A 68 -4.84 0.79 11.40
C SER A 68 -5.40 -0.43 10.66
N THR A 69 -6.52 -0.28 9.94
CA THR A 69 -7.09 -1.36 9.13
C THR A 69 -6.20 -1.65 7.93
N LEU A 70 -5.77 -0.61 7.21
CA LEU A 70 -4.80 -0.74 6.14
C LEU A 70 -3.46 -1.29 6.66
N GLU A 71 -2.98 -0.80 7.80
CA GLU A 71 -1.74 -1.28 8.41
C GLU A 71 -1.80 -2.79 8.73
N ASN A 72 -2.87 -3.23 9.39
CA ASN A 72 -3.08 -4.63 9.72
C ASN A 72 -3.20 -5.50 8.47
N HIS A 73 -3.85 -5.00 7.42
CA HIS A 73 -3.93 -5.69 6.15
C HIS A 73 -2.54 -5.87 5.52
N LEU A 74 -1.75 -4.81 5.46
CA LEU A 74 -0.41 -4.84 4.84
C LEU A 74 0.59 -5.70 5.61
N LYS A 75 0.45 -5.82 6.95
CA LYS A 75 1.30 -6.67 7.79
C LYS A 75 0.95 -8.16 7.73
N ASN A 76 -0.34 -8.48 7.78
CA ASN A 76 -0.80 -9.84 8.05
C ASN A 76 -1.24 -10.60 6.79
N SER A 77 -1.34 -9.92 5.64
CA SER A 77 -1.76 -10.56 4.39
C SER A 77 -0.56 -11.10 3.63
N SER A 78 -0.77 -12.17 2.85
CA SER A 78 0.24 -12.65 1.92
C SER A 78 0.58 -11.56 0.89
N LEU A 79 1.82 -11.55 0.38
CA LEU A 79 2.28 -10.55 -0.60
C LEU A 79 1.32 -10.37 -1.78
N LYS A 80 0.69 -11.45 -2.25
CA LYS A 80 -0.30 -11.39 -3.34
C LYS A 80 -1.62 -10.75 -2.91
N ALA A 81 -2.08 -11.06 -1.70
CA ALA A 81 -3.34 -10.56 -1.16
C ALA A 81 -3.30 -9.07 -0.78
N THR A 82 -2.11 -8.45 -0.73
CA THR A 82 -1.98 -7.00 -0.51
C THR A 82 -2.28 -6.16 -1.76
N TYR A 83 -2.25 -6.75 -2.97
CA TYR A 83 -2.47 -6.04 -4.25
C TYR A 83 -1.54 -4.83 -4.52
N ILE A 84 -0.42 -4.70 -3.80
CA ILE A 84 0.50 -3.56 -3.96
C ILE A 84 1.69 -3.82 -4.86
N SER A 85 1.99 -5.09 -5.18
CA SER A 85 3.16 -5.45 -5.98
C SER A 85 2.94 -5.14 -7.46
N LYS A 86 4.02 -4.78 -8.15
CA LYS A 86 3.96 -4.50 -9.60
C LYS A 86 3.44 -5.68 -10.41
N THR A 87 3.79 -6.90 -10.00
CA THR A 87 3.36 -8.13 -10.68
C THR A 87 1.86 -8.28 -10.62
N ILE A 88 1.27 -8.19 -9.42
CA ILE A 88 -0.17 -8.37 -9.22
C ILE A 88 -0.97 -7.25 -9.88
N GLN A 89 -0.47 -6.01 -9.86
CA GLN A 89 -1.14 -4.88 -10.51
C GLN A 89 -1.13 -4.97 -12.05
N ASN A 90 -0.18 -5.71 -12.63
CA ASN A 90 -0.04 -5.87 -14.07
C ASN A 90 -0.59 -7.23 -14.59
N GLU A 91 -1.06 -8.11 -13.70
CA GLU A 91 -1.74 -9.33 -14.08
C GLU A 91 -3.09 -8.96 -14.74
N ARG A 92 -3.34 -9.54 -15.92
CA ARG A 92 -4.56 -9.37 -16.72
C ARG A 92 -5.51 -10.54 -16.53
#